data_AF-A0A2D5AMY3-F1
#
_entry.id   AF-A0A2D5AMY3-F1
#
_cell.length_a   1.000
_cell.length_b   1.000
_cell.length_c   1.000
_cell.angle_alpha   90.00
_cell.angle_beta   90.00
_cell.angle_gamma   90.00
#
_symmetry.space_group_name_H-M   'P 1'
#
loop_
_entity.id
_entity.type
_entity.pdbx_description
1 polymer ?
#
loop_
_entity_poly.entity_id
_entity_poly.type
_entity_poly.pdbx_seq_one_letter_code
_entity_poly.pdbx_strand_id
1 'polypeptide(L)'
;MDVPKKITCVDCGQPAYRLTYPPEDGWAIGDYVAYRCSGCNDRWDLIVNEEDASEQPPSSLSIADEARAILQSRIDQQRQKDSD
;
A
#
# COMPACT_ATOMS: atom_id res chain seq x y z
N MET A 1 9.69 13.73 -7.87
CA MET A 1 8.93 12.57 -7.36
C MET A 1 7.87 12.19 -8.38
N ASP A 2 7.68 10.90 -8.69
CA ASP A 2 6.68 10.47 -9.67
C ASP A 2 5.37 10.09 -8.98
N VAL A 3 4.43 11.03 -8.92
CA VAL A 3 3.08 10.77 -8.38
C VAL A 3 2.25 10.04 -9.44
N PRO A 4 1.66 8.88 -9.12
CA PRO A 4 1.00 8.04 -10.11
C PRO A 4 -0.23 8.71 -10.71
N LYS A 5 -0.48 8.51 -12.00
CA LYS A 5 -1.70 8.99 -12.67
C LYS A 5 -2.96 8.24 -12.25
N LYS A 6 -2.79 7.04 -11.66
CA LYS A 6 -3.87 6.12 -11.30
C LYS A 6 -3.54 5.39 -10.00
N ILE A 7 -4.51 5.30 -9.11
CA ILE A 7 -4.45 4.49 -7.88
C ILE A 7 -5.63 3.50 -7.85
N THR A 8 -5.59 2.55 -6.92
CA THR A 8 -6.72 1.67 -6.61
C THR A 8 -7.62 2.35 -5.58
N CYS A 9 -8.93 2.43 -5.84
CA CYS A 9 -9.89 2.97 -4.87
C CYS A 9 -9.99 2.02 -3.67
N VAL A 10 -9.85 2.57 -2.45
CA VAL A 10 -9.95 1.78 -1.21
C VAL A 10 -11.36 1.25 -0.95
N ASP A 11 -12.39 1.97 -1.40
CA ASP A 11 -13.78 1.59 -1.13
C ASP A 11 -14.34 0.54 -2.08
N CYS A 12 -13.99 0.61 -3.38
CA CYS A 12 -14.60 -0.25 -4.40
C CYS A 12 -13.61 -1.02 -5.28
N GLY A 13 -12.30 -0.85 -5.06
CA GLY A 13 -11.24 -1.54 -5.80
C GLY A 13 -11.10 -1.12 -7.27
N GLN A 14 -11.99 -0.30 -7.82
CA GLN A 14 -11.89 0.20 -9.18
C GLN A 14 -10.81 1.29 -9.30
N PRO A 15 -10.30 1.56 -10.51
CA PRO A 15 -9.31 2.62 -10.69
C PRO A 15 -9.81 4.01 -10.30
N ALA A 16 -8.96 4.78 -9.64
CA ALA A 16 -9.14 6.22 -9.44
C ALA A 16 -8.05 6.99 -10.19
N TYR A 17 -8.46 8.03 -10.91
CA TYR A 17 -7.59 8.80 -11.81
C TYR A 17 -7.27 10.16 -11.20
N ARG A 18 -6.02 10.58 -11.35
CA ARG A 18 -5.55 11.87 -10.82
C ARG A 18 -6.25 13.02 -11.53
N LEU A 19 -6.79 13.94 -10.74
CA LEU A 19 -7.40 15.19 -11.20
C LEU A 19 -6.42 16.37 -11.13
N THR A 20 -5.52 16.39 -10.14
CA THR A 20 -4.53 17.47 -10.01
C THR A 20 -3.46 17.36 -11.10
N TYR A 21 -3.19 18.47 -11.78
CA TYR A 21 -2.07 18.56 -12.71
C TYR A 21 -0.74 18.62 -11.96
N PRO A 22 0.33 18.01 -12.48
CA PRO A 22 1.67 18.20 -11.94
C PRO A 22 2.06 19.68 -11.88
N PRO A 23 2.67 20.14 -10.78
CA PRO A 23 3.33 21.44 -10.73
C PRO A 23 4.45 21.53 -11.78
N GLU A 24 4.78 22.74 -12.22
CA GLU A 24 5.84 22.95 -13.23
C GLU A 24 7.19 22.42 -12.76
N ASP A 25 7.52 22.65 -11.48
CA ASP A 25 8.76 22.18 -10.84
C ASP A 25 8.67 20.70 -10.38
N GLY A 26 7.54 20.04 -10.63
CA GLY A 26 7.25 18.69 -10.16
C GLY A 26 6.69 18.65 -8.73
N TRP A 27 6.37 17.44 -8.26
CA TRP A 27 5.77 17.22 -6.96
C TRP A 27 6.77 17.31 -5.81
N ALA A 28 6.36 18.00 -4.74
CA ALA A 28 7.06 18.09 -3.47
C ALA A 28 6.33 17.31 -2.37
N ILE A 29 7.06 16.91 -1.33
CA ILE A 29 6.49 16.27 -0.14
C ILE A 29 5.58 17.27 0.56
N GLY A 30 4.40 16.81 0.98
CA GLY A 30 3.37 17.65 1.56
C GLY A 30 2.37 18.22 0.54
N ASP A 31 2.64 18.11 -0.77
CA ASP A 31 1.67 18.51 -1.80
C ASP A 31 0.40 17.65 -1.73
N TYR A 32 -0.74 18.24 -2.07
CA TYR A 32 -2.02 17.54 -2.15
C TYR A 32 -2.35 17.12 -3.57
N VAL A 33 -2.81 15.88 -3.72
CA VAL A 33 -3.17 15.28 -4.99
C VAL A 33 -4.57 14.71 -4.92
N ALA A 34 -5.46 15.22 -5.77
CA ALA A 34 -6.83 14.77 -5.86
C ALA A 34 -6.97 13.63 -6.89
N TYR A 35 -7.75 12.62 -6.56
CA TYR A 35 -8.13 11.50 -7.44
C TYR A 35 -9.65 11.33 -7.44
N ARG A 36 -10.20 10.80 -8.56
CA ARG A 36 -11.61 10.42 -8.67
C ARG A 36 -11.76 9.00 -9.18
N CYS A 37 -12.54 8.20 -8.46
CA CYS A 37 -12.81 6.81 -8.82
C CYS A 37 -13.76 6.71 -10.03
N SER A 38 -13.46 5.83 -10.98
CA SER A 38 -14.36 5.54 -12.10
C SER A 38 -15.53 4.61 -11.73
N GLY A 39 -15.45 3.93 -10.58
CA GLY A 39 -16.46 3.00 -10.10
C GLY A 39 -17.49 3.65 -9.18
N CYS A 40 -17.07 4.08 -7.98
CA CYS A 40 -17.97 4.69 -6.99
C CYS A 40 -18.16 6.21 -7.15
N ASN A 41 -17.35 6.86 -8.01
CA ASN A 41 -17.34 8.31 -8.19
C ASN A 41 -16.95 9.13 -6.94
N ASP A 42 -16.42 8.47 -5.91
CA ASP A 42 -15.84 9.16 -4.76
C ASP A 42 -14.51 9.85 -5.13
N ARG A 43 -14.16 10.84 -4.30
CA ARG A 43 -12.96 11.66 -4.42
C ARG A 43 -12.02 11.36 -3.25
N TRP A 44 -10.74 11.27 -3.56
CA TRP A 44 -9.66 11.09 -2.60
C TRP A 44 -8.68 12.25 -2.71
N ASP A 45 -8.33 12.88 -1.59
CA ASP A 45 -7.29 13.89 -1.50
C ASP A 45 -6.15 13.31 -0.66
N LEU A 46 -5.01 13.04 -1.30
CA LEU A 46 -3.85 12.39 -0.70
C LEU A 46 -2.70 13.37 -0.60
N ILE A 47 -1.83 13.17 0.40
CA ILE A 47 -0.61 13.95 0.60
C ILE A 47 0.56 13.17 0.00
N VAL A 48 1.42 13.84 -0.75
CA VAL A 48 2.67 13.28 -1.26
C VAL A 48 3.62 13.02 -0.08
N ASN A 49 3.93 11.77 0.22
CA ASN A 49 4.81 11.37 1.31
C ASN A 49 6.18 10.87 0.81
N GLU A 50 7.19 10.89 1.68
CA GLU A 50 8.54 10.37 1.38
C GLU A 50 8.53 8.87 1.04
N GLU A 51 7.68 8.09 1.71
CA GLU A 51 7.61 6.63 1.56
C GLU A 51 7.04 6.18 0.20
N ASP A 52 6.29 7.05 -0.49
CA ASP A 52 5.69 6.75 -1.81
C ASP A 52 6.72 6.84 -2.96
N ALA A 53 7.88 7.44 -2.72
CA ALA A 53 8.93 7.64 -3.73
C ALA A 53 9.99 6.53 -3.76
N SER A 54 10.09 5.75 -2.68
CA SER A 54 10.84 4.51 -2.71
C SER A 54 9.94 3.43 -3.29
N GLU A 55 10.38 2.78 -4.36
CA GLU A 55 9.91 1.46 -4.76
C GLU A 55 10.00 0.58 -3.51
N GLN A 56 8.89 0.46 -2.77
CA GLN A 56 8.91 -0.30 -1.54
C GLN A 56 9.35 -1.71 -1.94
N PRO A 57 10.52 -2.21 -1.49
CA PRO A 57 10.77 -3.63 -1.61
C PRO A 57 9.55 -4.31 -0.99
N PRO A 58 8.95 -5.33 -1.63
CA PRO A 58 7.72 -5.95 -1.13
C PRO A 58 7.97 -6.22 0.34
N SER A 59 7.19 -5.56 1.22
CA SER A 59 7.40 -5.56 2.67
C SER A 59 7.82 -6.96 3.05
N SER A 60 9.10 -7.13 3.38
CA SER A 60 9.69 -8.45 3.45
C SER A 60 9.01 -9.16 4.60
N LEU A 61 8.02 -9.99 4.23
CA LEU A 61 6.92 -10.54 5.02
C LEU A 61 5.80 -9.53 5.31
N SER A 62 4.62 -9.79 4.74
CA SER A 62 3.38 -9.22 5.26
C SER A 62 3.25 -9.64 6.73
N ILE A 63 2.55 -8.85 7.56
CA ILE A 63 2.14 -9.26 8.92
C ILE A 63 1.52 -10.68 8.89
N ALA A 64 0.84 -11.04 7.79
CA ALA A 64 0.30 -12.36 7.57
C ALA A 64 1.36 -13.47 7.46
N ASP A 65 2.51 -13.20 6.86
CA ASP A 65 3.59 -14.16 6.69
C ASP A 65 4.39 -14.34 7.98
N GLU A 66 4.61 -13.27 8.74
CA GLU A 66 5.18 -13.36 10.10
C GLU A 66 4.28 -14.20 11.02
N ALA A 67 2.96 -13.95 10.98
CA ALA A 67 2.00 -14.72 11.76
C ALA A 67 2.01 -16.21 11.38
N ARG A 68 2.09 -16.54 10.08
CA ARG A 68 2.21 -17.94 9.61
C ARG A 68 3.50 -18.59 10.11
N ALA A 69 4.64 -17.90 10.03
CA ALA A 69 5.92 -18.41 10.50
C ALA A 69 5.90 -18.71 12.01
N ILE A 70 5.32 -17.81 12.81
CA ILE A 70 5.15 -18.00 14.25
C ILE A 70 4.27 -19.22 14.55
N LEU A 71 3.15 -19.38 13.84
CA LEU A 71 2.25 -20.51 14.03
C LEU A 71 2.92 -21.85 13.66
N GLN A 72 3.66 -21.89 12.54
CA GLN A 72 4.36 -23.11 12.12
C GLN A 72 5.41 -23.54 13.14
N SER A 73 6.21 -22.59 13.65
CA SER A 73 7.21 -22.86 14.70
C SER A 73 6.58 -23.48 15.96
N ARG A 74 5.40 -23.01 16.38
CA ARG A 74 4.67 -23.57 17.52
C ARG A 74 4.16 -24.99 17.25
N ILE A 75 3.69 -25.26 16.04
CA ILE A 75 3.23 -26.60 15.63
C ILE A 75 4.40 -27.59 15.69
N ASP A 76 5.56 -27.21 15.18
CA ASP A 76 6.73 -28.08 15.14
C ASP A 76 7.26 -28.39 16.55
N GLN A 77 7.28 -27.39 17.45
CA GLN A 77 7.64 -27.58 18.86
C GLN A 77 6.70 -28.55 19.58
N GLN A 78 5.39 -28.46 19.33
CA GLN A 78 4.42 -29.37 19.93
C GLN A 78 4.61 -30.81 19.44
N ARG A 79 4.86 -31.00 18.13
CA ARG A 79 5.13 -32.32 17.55
C ARG A 79 6.39 -32.97 18.12
N GLN A 80 7.45 -32.18 18.35
CA GLN A 80 8.67 -32.68 18.97
C GLN A 80 8.40 -33.15 20.40
N LYS A 81 7.65 -32.36 21.18
CA LYS A 81 7.26 -32.72 22.55
C LYS A 81 6.41 -33.98 22.62
N ASP A 82 5.52 -34.20 21.65
CA ASP A 82 4.66 -35.39 21.60
C ASP A 82 5.43 -36.65 21.13
N SER A 83 6.66 -36.48 20.63
CA SER A 83 7.53 -37.57 20.15
C SER A 83 8.58 -38.02 21.17
N ASP A 84 8.77 -37.26 22.26
CA ASP A 84 9.64 -37.57 23.41
C ASP A 84 8.84 -38.20 24.56
#